data_AF-A0A7X6WCU6-F1
#
_entry.id   AF-A0A7X6WCU6-F1
#
_cell.length_a   1.000
_cell.length_b   1.000
_cell.length_c   1.000
_cell.angle_alpha   90.00
_cell.angle_beta   90.00
_cell.angle_gamma   90.00
#
_symmetry.space_group_name_H-M   'P 1'
#
loop_
_entity.id
_entity.type
_entity.pdbx_description
1 polymer ?
#
loop_
_entity_poly.entity_id
_entity_poly.type
_entity_poly.pdbx_seq_one_letter_code
_entity_poly.pdbx_strand_id
1 'polypeptide(L)' 'MRKLMECVPNFSEGRDLELVEKIIDEVRKIEGITILDYSSDKDHNRT' A
#
# COMPACT_ATOMS: atom_id res chain seq x y z
N MET A 1 2.77 -19.73 19.24
CA MET A 1 2.87 -19.20 17.85
C MET A 1 2.41 -17.76 17.87
N ARG A 2 3.16 -16.83 17.24
CA ARG A 2 2.66 -15.47 16.99
C ARG A 2 1.63 -15.55 15.85
N LYS A 3 0.43 -15.01 16.07
CA LYS A 3 -0.59 -14.91 15.01
C LYS A 3 -0.26 -13.70 14.15
N LEU A 4 -0.28 -13.89 12.83
CA LEU A 4 -0.06 -12.85 11.83
C LEU A 4 -1.26 -12.82 10.90
N MET A 5 -1.55 -11.63 10.36
CA MET A 5 -2.55 -11.41 9.32
C MET A 5 -1.86 -10.66 8.18
N GLU A 6 -2.13 -11.08 6.95
CA GLU A 6 -1.77 -10.34 5.75
C GLU A 6 -3.00 -9.57 5.25
N CYS A 7 -2.80 -8.32 4.87
CA CYS A 7 -3.80 -7.48 4.22
C CYS A 7 -3.19 -6.99 2.90
N VAL A 8 -3.84 -7.30 1.79
CA VAL A 8 -3.42 -6.89 0.43
C VAL A 8 -4.48 -5.93 -0.13
N PRO A 9 -4.49 -4.66 0.33
CA PRO A 9 -5.45 -3.69 -0.14
C PRO A 9 -5.23 -3.37 -1.61
N ASN A 10 -6.24 -2.77 -2.23
CA ASN A 10 -6.11 -2.29 -3.59
C ASN A 10 -6.72 -0.91 -3.77
N PHE A 11 -5.97 -0.04 -4.43
CA PHE A 11 -6.34 1.33 -4.71
C PHE A 11 -6.48 1.52 -6.22
N SER A 12 -7.57 2.14 -6.67
CA SER A 12 -7.82 2.50 -8.06
C SER A 12 -7.06 3.78 -8.47
N GLU A 13 -5.77 3.82 -8.15
CA GLU A 13 -4.84 4.89 -8.51
C GLU A 13 -3.51 4.23 -8.90
N GLY A 14 -3.01 4.50 -10.10
CA GLY A 14 -1.72 4.01 -10.57
C GLY A 14 -0.91 5.04 -11.36
N ARG A 15 -1.38 6.28 -11.44
CA ARG A 15 -0.86 7.34 -12.29
C ARG A 15 -0.31 8.50 -11.46
N ASP A 16 -1.03 8.91 -10.42
CA ASP A 16 -0.59 9.89 -9.44
C ASP A 16 0.25 9.21 -8.34
N LEU A 17 1.55 9.09 -8.59
CA LEU A 17 2.48 8.49 -7.65
C LEU A 17 2.63 9.31 -6.35
N GLU A 18 2.37 10.61 -6.38
CA GLU A 18 2.38 11.42 -5.16
C GLU A 18 1.19 11.09 -4.27
N LEU A 19 0.02 10.84 -4.86
CA LEU A 19 -1.14 10.36 -4.12
C LEU A 19 -0.91 8.94 -3.57
N VAL A 20 -0.30 8.04 -4.35
CA VAL A 20 0.07 6.71 -3.89
C VAL A 20 1.02 6.78 -2.69
N GLU A 21 2.10 7.56 -2.76
CA GLU A 21 3.03 7.69 -1.63
C GLU A 21 2.36 8.26 -0.38
N LYS A 22 1.43 9.22 -0.51
CA LYS A 22 0.66 9.72 0.64
C LYS A 22 -0.14 8.61 1.34
N ILE A 23 -0.71 7.66 0.59
CA ILE A 23 -1.43 6.51 1.15
C ILE A 23 -0.46 5.59 1.88
N ILE A 24 0.68 5.25 1.25
CA ILE A 24 1.70 4.38 1.84
C ILE A 24 2.30 5.02 3.11
N ASP A 25 2.51 6.33 3.11
CA ASP A 25 2.99 7.10 4.27
C ASP A 25 2.05 7.02 5.48
N GLU A 26 0.73 6.95 5.27
CA GLU A 26 -0.21 6.72 6.37
C GLU A 26 -0.04 5.32 6.96
N VAL A 27 0.21 4.30 6.13
CA VAL A 27 0.47 2.94 6.62
C VAL A 27 1.79 2.87 7.40
N ARG A 28 2.84 3.58 6.95
CA ARG A 28 4.16 3.66 7.63
C ARG A 28 4.05 4.22 9.06
N LYS A 29 3.02 5.02 9.37
CA LYS A 29 2.78 5.62 10.69
C LYS A 29 2.10 4.68 11.68
N ILE A 30 1.54 3.55 11.23
CA ILE A 30 0.78 2.64 12.09
C ILE A 30 1.73 1.69 12.83
N GLU A 31 1.75 1.79 14.15
CA GLU A 31 2.55 0.91 15.00
C GLU A 31 2.12 -0.55 14.85
N GLY A 32 3.10 -1.45 14.71
CA GLY A 32 2.86 -2.89 14.62
C GLY A 32 2.50 -3.40 13.23
N ILE A 33 2.44 -2.52 12.21
CA ILE A 33 2.31 -2.92 10.81
C ILE A 33 3.70 -2.97 10.15
N THR A 34 3.88 -3.91 9.24
CA THR A 34 5.05 -4.00 8.36
C THR A 34 4.56 -4.03 6.93
N ILE A 35 5.07 -3.11 6.11
CA ILE A 35 4.82 -3.10 4.67
C ILE A 35 5.79 -4.09 4.05
N LEU A 36 5.26 -5.14 3.40
CA LEU A 36 6.08 -6.15 2.72
C LEU A 36 6.50 -5.68 1.33
N ASP A 37 5.55 -5.15 0.56
CA ASP A 37 5.76 -4.60 -0.78
C ASP A 37 4.56 -3.72 -1.18
N TYR A 38 4.73 -2.89 -2.22
CA TYR A 38 3.66 -2.27 -2.99
C TYR A 38 4.13 -1.98 -4.41
N SER A 39 3.23 -2.09 -5.38
CA SER A 39 3.50 -1.84 -6.79
C SER A 39 2.41 -0.99 -7.38
N SER A 40 2.75 -0.16 -8.37
CA SER A 40 1.78 0.69 -9.05
C SER A 40 1.80 0.40 -10.55
N ASP A 41 0.62 0.16 -11.13
CA ASP A 41 0.41 -0.08 -12.55
C ASP A 41 -0.35 1.09 -13.17
N LYS A 42 0.35 1.86 -14.01
CA LYS A 42 -0.16 3.04 -14.70
C LYS A 42 -1.22 2.71 -15.75
N ASP A 43 -1.06 1.59 -16.45
CA ASP A 43 -1.92 1.19 -17.55
C ASP A 43 -3.29 0.75 -17.01
N HIS A 44 -3.29 0.02 -15.90
CA HIS A 44 -4.51 -0.44 -15.22
C HIS A 44 -5.04 0.54 -14.16
N ASN A 45 -4.32 1.64 -13.88
CA ASN A 45 -4.64 2.63 -12.86
C ASN A 45 -4.89 2.00 -11.48
N ARG A 46 -3.94 1.18 -11.04
CA ARG A 46 -4.08 0.32 -9.87
C ARG A 46 -2.78 0.28 -9.06
N THR A 47 -2.89 0.41 -7.75
CA THR A 47 -1.83 0.14 -6.77
C THR A 47 -2.32 -0.91 -5.77
#